data_AF-A0AA88KJJ0-F1
#
_entry.id   AF-A0AA88KJJ0-F1
#
_cell.length_a   1.000
_cell.length_b   1.000
_cell.length_c   1.000
_cell.angle_alpha   90.00
_cell.angle_beta   90.00
_cell.angle_gamma   90.00
#
_symmetry.space_group_name_H-M   'P 1'
#
loop_
_entity.id
_entity.type
_entity.pdbx_description
1 polymer ?
#
loop_
_entity_poly.entity_id
_entity_poly.type
_entity_poly.pdbx_seq_one_letter_code
_entity_poly.pdbx_strand_id
1 'polypeptide(L)'
;MHVPYGKSIFFPIINVENLGIETCDFIKNVPGLVKGTDHYNLACVIVSMNLVESLSLEINGKKFNKEDLTRHRVISKKYKVTPAEGNIFGHPSVRTIARADGWWVMLENLKPGVYHIEFSGEIPNIFKLRTKYILTVAKKK
;
A
#
# COMPACT_ATOMS: atom_id res chain seq x y z
N MET A 1 14.46 -0.96 14.00
CA MET A 1 14.03 -2.35 13.69
C MET A 1 15.25 -3.17 13.28
N HIS A 2 15.34 -4.43 13.69
CA HIS A 2 16.43 -5.33 13.30
C HIS A 2 16.01 -6.25 12.16
N VAL A 3 16.85 -6.33 11.12
CA VAL A 3 16.62 -7.16 9.93
C VAL A 3 17.73 -8.20 9.87
N PRO A 4 17.42 -9.51 9.86
CA PRO A 4 18.46 -10.53 9.76
C PRO A 4 19.23 -10.44 8.44
N TYR A 5 20.49 -10.86 8.44
CA TYR A 5 21.30 -10.91 7.23
C TYR A 5 20.61 -11.74 6.13
N GLY A 6 20.64 -11.24 4.90
CA GLY A 6 20.06 -11.91 3.74
C GLY A 6 18.53 -11.90 3.69
N LYS A 7 17.85 -11.16 4.57
CA LYS A 7 16.40 -10.95 4.50
C LYS A 7 16.08 -9.66 3.74
N SER A 8 15.11 -9.75 2.85
CA SER A 8 14.54 -8.61 2.16
C SER A 8 13.54 -7.89 3.03
N ILE A 9 13.30 -6.62 2.72
CA ILE A 9 12.27 -5.81 3.36
C ILE A 9 11.26 -5.42 2.30
N PHE A 10 9.99 -5.72 2.56
CA PHE A 10 8.88 -5.34 1.70
C PHE A 10 7.96 -4.41 2.47
N PHE A 11 7.63 -3.26 1.89
CA PHE A 11 6.74 -2.29 2.51
C PHE A 11 5.94 -1.50 1.47
N PRO A 12 4.68 -1.14 1.77
CA PRO A 12 3.97 -0.13 1.01
C PRO A 12 4.52 1.26 1.36
N ILE A 13 4.63 2.12 0.35
CA ILE A 13 4.72 3.57 0.58
C ILE A 13 3.31 4.11 0.89
N ILE A 14 2.35 3.75 0.04
CA ILE A 14 0.92 4.00 0.19
C ILE A 14 0.15 2.92 -0.57
N ASN A 15 -0.98 2.49 -0.04
CA ASN A 15 -1.89 1.55 -0.68
C ASN A 15 -3.33 1.85 -0.29
N VAL A 16 -4.26 1.42 -1.13
CA VAL A 16 -5.70 1.39 -0.86
C VAL A 16 -6.17 -0.03 -1.10
N GLU A 17 -7.06 -0.48 -0.22
CA GLU A 17 -7.81 -1.72 -0.36
C GLU A 17 -9.30 -1.36 -0.49
N ASN A 18 -10.07 -2.16 -1.23
CA ASN A 18 -11.52 -2.11 -1.19
C ASN A 18 -12.10 -3.53 -1.12
N LEU A 19 -12.83 -3.82 -0.06
CA LEU A 19 -13.57 -5.04 0.19
C LEU A 19 -14.96 -4.94 -0.43
N GLY A 20 -15.54 -6.06 -0.83
CA GLY A 20 -16.89 -6.11 -1.44
C GLY A 20 -18.03 -5.69 -0.50
N ILE A 21 -17.73 -5.46 0.77
CA ILE A 21 -18.69 -4.94 1.76
C ILE A 21 -18.66 -3.41 1.87
N GLU A 22 -17.59 -2.78 1.39
CA GLU A 22 -17.36 -1.34 1.46
C GLU A 22 -18.08 -0.60 0.33
N THR A 23 -18.38 0.67 0.60
CA THR A 23 -18.81 1.64 -0.41
C THR A 23 -17.64 2.53 -0.78
N CYS A 24 -17.54 2.84 -2.06
CA CYS A 24 -16.52 3.73 -2.58
C CYS A 24 -17.16 5.01 -3.14
N ASP A 25 -17.02 6.11 -2.39
CA ASP A 25 -17.65 7.39 -2.74
C ASP A 25 -17.15 7.96 -4.08
N PHE A 26 -15.94 7.60 -4.50
CA PHE A 26 -15.35 8.07 -5.76
C PHE A 26 -16.03 7.50 -7.00
N ILE A 27 -16.72 6.36 -6.87
CA ILE A 27 -17.32 5.64 -8.01
C ILE A 27 -18.82 5.38 -7.84
N LYS A 28 -19.44 5.89 -6.76
CA LYS A 28 -20.85 5.58 -6.44
C LYS A 28 -21.86 5.98 -7.52
N ASN A 29 -21.51 6.95 -8.36
CA ASN A 29 -22.37 7.47 -9.43
C ASN A 29 -21.96 6.96 -10.83
N VAL A 30 -21.01 6.03 -10.92
CA VAL A 30 -20.55 5.50 -12.21
C VAL A 30 -21.54 4.43 -12.71
N PRO A 31 -22.21 4.62 -13.86
CA PRO A 31 -23.18 3.65 -14.37
C PRO A 31 -22.55 2.27 -14.61
N GLY A 32 -23.28 1.21 -14.25
CA GLY A 32 -22.85 -0.17 -14.48
C GLY A 32 -21.89 -0.75 -13.44
N LEU A 33 -21.41 0.03 -12.47
CA LEU A 33 -20.63 -0.49 -11.35
C LEU A 33 -21.54 -0.92 -10.19
N VAL A 34 -21.60 -2.23 -9.94
CA VAL A 34 -22.43 -2.83 -8.90
C VAL A 34 -21.60 -3.13 -7.65
N LYS A 35 -21.99 -2.56 -6.50
CA LYS A 35 -21.34 -2.82 -5.20
C LYS A 35 -21.20 -4.33 -4.93
N GLY A 36 -20.07 -4.73 -4.36
CA GLY A 36 -19.79 -6.12 -4.02
C GLY A 36 -19.25 -6.98 -5.17
N THR A 37 -19.17 -6.41 -6.38
CA THR A 37 -18.52 -7.07 -7.52
C THR A 37 -17.01 -6.80 -7.55
N ASP A 38 -16.27 -7.68 -8.22
CA ASP A 38 -14.84 -7.50 -8.45
C ASP A 38 -14.52 -6.24 -9.26
N HIS A 39 -15.35 -5.91 -10.26
CA HIS A 39 -15.19 -4.70 -11.07
C HIS A 39 -15.39 -3.42 -10.24
N TYR A 40 -16.35 -3.41 -9.32
CA TYR A 40 -16.54 -2.29 -8.39
C TYR A 40 -15.31 -2.08 -7.50
N ASN A 41 -14.80 -3.15 -6.90
CA ASN A 41 -13.61 -3.06 -6.05
C ASN A 41 -12.37 -2.62 -6.84
N LEU A 42 -12.19 -3.14 -8.06
CA LEU A 42 -11.09 -2.77 -8.94
C LEU A 42 -11.16 -1.29 -9.32
N ALA A 43 -12.33 -0.81 -9.73
CA ALA A 43 -12.53 0.59 -10.06
C ALA A 43 -12.26 1.50 -8.86
N CYS A 44 -12.71 1.11 -7.67
CA CYS A 44 -12.50 1.90 -6.45
C CYS A 44 -11.01 2.09 -6.15
N VAL A 45 -10.23 1.01 -6.12
CA VAL A 45 -8.81 1.09 -5.77
C VAL A 45 -8.02 1.87 -6.83
N ILE A 46 -8.35 1.72 -8.12
CA ILE A 46 -7.69 2.47 -9.20
C ILE A 46 -7.98 3.95 -9.09
N VAL A 47 -9.26 4.34 -8.94
CA VAL A 47 -9.65 5.75 -8.85
C VAL A 47 -9.05 6.38 -7.60
N SER A 48 -9.13 5.73 -6.45
CA SER A 48 -8.55 6.23 -5.20
C SER A 48 -7.04 6.44 -5.33
N MET A 49 -6.32 5.47 -5.93
CA MET A 49 -4.87 5.54 -6.06
C MET A 49 -4.43 6.54 -7.16
N ASN A 50 -5.29 6.86 -8.13
CA ASN A 50 -5.05 7.93 -9.09
C ASN A 50 -5.13 9.33 -8.47
N LEU A 51 -5.76 9.48 -7.29
CA LEU A 51 -5.80 10.73 -6.53
C LEU A 51 -4.51 11.01 -5.73
N VAL A 52 -3.52 10.11 -5.76
CA VAL A 52 -2.25 10.34 -5.06
C VAL A 52 -1.50 11.52 -5.67
N GLU A 53 -1.41 12.60 -4.90
CA GLU A 53 -0.81 13.87 -5.33
C GLU A 53 0.69 13.89 -5.02
N SER A 54 1.06 13.50 -3.80
CA SER A 54 2.47 13.42 -3.39
C SER A 54 2.87 11.99 -3.03
N LEU A 55 4.07 11.61 -3.48
CA LEU A 55 4.69 10.31 -3.22
C LEU A 55 6.20 10.52 -3.16
N SER A 56 6.84 10.10 -2.07
CA SER A 56 8.29 10.19 -1.94
C SER A 56 8.87 9.00 -1.20
N LEU A 57 10.09 8.63 -1.57
CA LEU A 57 10.92 7.66 -0.87
C LEU A 57 12.35 8.19 -0.82
N GLU A 58 12.99 8.07 0.33
CA GLU A 58 14.40 8.32 0.52
C GLU A 58 15.03 7.12 1.23
N ILE A 59 16.13 6.61 0.68
CA ILE A 59 16.92 5.53 1.29
C ILE A 59 18.37 5.98 1.35
N ASN A 60 18.90 6.11 2.57
CA ASN A 60 20.29 6.55 2.81
C ASN A 60 20.64 7.85 2.04
N GLY A 61 19.74 8.84 2.05
CA GLY A 61 19.94 10.11 1.34
C GLY A 61 19.60 10.08 -0.16
N LYS A 62 19.42 8.90 -0.76
CA LYS A 62 18.99 8.79 -2.16
C LYS A 62 17.47 8.95 -2.25
N LYS A 63 17.04 10.02 -2.91
CA LYS A 63 15.63 10.34 -3.14
C LYS A 63 15.11 9.66 -4.40
N PHE A 64 13.85 9.26 -4.35
CA PHE A 64 13.08 8.70 -5.46
C PHE A 64 11.76 9.47 -5.53
N ASN A 65 11.48 10.05 -6.69
CA ASN A 65 10.26 10.80 -6.95
C ASN A 65 9.13 9.90 -7.48
N LYS A 66 8.00 10.49 -7.85
CA LYS A 66 6.83 9.75 -8.36
C LYS A 66 7.13 9.00 -9.66
N GLU A 67 7.94 9.59 -10.54
CA GLU A 67 8.35 8.98 -11.80
C GLU A 67 9.20 7.73 -11.55
N ASP A 68 10.22 7.81 -10.67
CA ASP A 68 11.06 6.69 -10.26
C ASP A 68 10.23 5.54 -9.67
N LEU A 69 9.18 5.91 -8.93
CA LEU A 69 8.31 4.98 -8.21
C LEU A 69 7.21 4.41 -9.08
N THR A 70 6.93 4.95 -10.27
CA THR A 70 5.79 4.50 -11.09
C THR A 70 5.85 3.00 -11.42
N ARG A 71 7.05 2.44 -11.64
CA ARG A 71 7.25 1.00 -11.87
C ARG A 71 6.95 0.10 -10.68
N HIS A 72 6.76 0.68 -9.49
CA HIS A 72 6.47 -0.01 -8.24
C HIS A 72 4.98 0.05 -7.88
N ARG A 73 4.15 0.69 -8.70
CA ARG A 73 2.69 0.61 -8.54
C ARG A 73 2.22 -0.77 -8.98
N VAL A 74 1.52 -1.47 -8.09
CA VAL A 74 1.00 -2.82 -8.36
C VAL A 74 -0.46 -2.89 -7.96
N ILE A 75 -1.29 -3.31 -8.91
CA ILE A 75 -2.68 -3.69 -8.67
C ILE A 75 -2.71 -5.20 -8.41
N SER A 76 -3.28 -5.58 -7.28
CA SER A 76 -3.48 -6.99 -6.93
C SER A 76 -4.42 -7.72 -7.90
N LYS A 77 -4.21 -9.03 -8.04
CA LYS A 77 -5.26 -9.93 -8.55
C LYS A 77 -6.43 -9.96 -7.56
N LYS A 78 -7.61 -10.39 -8.01
CA LYS A 78 -8.75 -10.64 -7.11
C LYS A 78 -8.36 -11.61 -6.01
N TYR A 79 -8.64 -11.28 -4.75
CA TYR A 79 -8.49 -12.18 -3.62
C TYR A 79 -9.73 -12.20 -2.73
N LYS A 80 -9.77 -13.15 -1.80
CA LYS A 80 -10.80 -13.23 -0.76
C LYS A 80 -10.15 -12.99 0.58
N VAL A 81 -10.80 -12.19 1.41
CA VAL A 81 -10.37 -11.90 2.78
C VAL A 81 -11.56 -12.08 3.73
N THR A 82 -11.27 -12.47 4.96
CA THR A 82 -12.23 -12.43 6.07
C THR A 82 -11.63 -11.50 7.11
N PRO A 83 -12.17 -10.27 7.28
CA PRO A 83 -11.70 -9.37 8.32
C PRO A 83 -11.80 -10.04 9.69
N ALA A 84 -10.82 -9.78 10.56
CA ALA A 84 -10.92 -10.21 11.95
C ALA A 84 -12.11 -9.53 12.64
N GLU A 85 -12.71 -10.22 13.61
CA GLU A 85 -13.70 -9.60 14.48
C GLU A 85 -13.08 -8.41 15.22
N GLY A 86 -13.82 -7.30 15.33
CA GLY A 86 -13.31 -6.07 15.96
C GLY A 86 -12.15 -5.39 15.23
N ASN A 87 -11.99 -5.61 13.91
CA ASN A 87 -10.96 -4.92 13.14
C ASN A 87 -11.12 -3.39 13.16
N ILE A 88 -10.01 -2.69 12.94
CA ILE A 88 -9.93 -1.22 13.01
C ILE A 88 -10.85 -0.49 12.01
N PHE A 89 -11.34 -1.18 10.98
CA PHE A 89 -12.25 -0.61 9.98
C PHE A 89 -13.73 -0.82 10.34
N GLY A 90 -14.02 -1.48 11.47
CA GLY A 90 -15.40 -1.74 11.91
C GLY A 90 -16.18 -2.68 11.01
N HIS A 91 -15.50 -3.43 10.13
CA HIS A 91 -16.16 -4.35 9.22
C HIS A 91 -16.61 -5.64 9.90
N PRO A 92 -17.74 -6.23 9.47
CA PRO A 92 -18.14 -7.55 9.93
C PRO A 92 -17.12 -8.62 9.51
N SER A 93 -16.97 -9.66 10.34
CA SER A 93 -16.12 -10.83 10.03
C SER A 93 -16.80 -11.76 9.02
N VAL A 94 -17.00 -11.26 7.80
CA VAL A 94 -17.62 -11.98 6.69
C VAL A 94 -16.64 -12.10 5.54
N ARG A 95 -16.54 -13.30 4.97
CA ARG A 95 -15.67 -13.55 3.83
C ARG A 95 -16.16 -12.75 2.62
N THR A 96 -15.29 -11.93 2.06
CA THR A 96 -15.60 -11.04 0.93
C THR A 96 -14.51 -11.05 -0.13
N ILE A 97 -14.83 -10.53 -1.31
CA ILE A 97 -13.87 -10.30 -2.39
C ILE A 97 -13.17 -8.96 -2.12
N ALA A 98 -11.89 -8.86 -2.41
CA ALA A 98 -11.13 -7.63 -2.25
C ALA A 98 -10.17 -7.39 -3.42
N ARG A 99 -9.80 -6.11 -3.58
CA ARG A 99 -8.74 -5.61 -4.46
C ARG A 99 -7.90 -4.61 -3.68
N ALA A 100 -6.63 -4.54 -4.02
CA ALA A 100 -5.70 -3.52 -3.57
C ALA A 100 -4.94 -2.93 -4.76
N ASP A 101 -4.57 -1.65 -4.63
CA ASP A 101 -3.64 -0.92 -5.50
C ASP A 101 -2.70 -0.12 -4.57
N GLY A 102 -1.47 0.11 -5.00
CA GLY A 102 -0.50 0.85 -4.20
C GLY A 102 0.90 0.80 -4.76
N TRP A 103 1.78 1.60 -4.17
CA TRP A 103 3.21 1.60 -4.45
C TRP A 103 3.94 0.75 -3.41
N TRP A 104 4.56 -0.33 -3.88
CA TRP A 104 5.20 -1.34 -3.03
C TRP A 104 6.67 -1.46 -3.37
N VAL A 105 7.53 -1.37 -2.34
CA VAL A 105 8.98 -1.44 -2.53
C VAL A 105 9.54 -2.66 -1.83
N MET A 106 10.38 -3.39 -2.55
CA MET A 106 11.17 -4.50 -2.03
C MET A 106 12.65 -4.11 -2.05
N LEU A 107 13.26 -4.08 -0.87
CA LEU A 107 14.70 -3.92 -0.71
C LEU A 107 15.32 -5.28 -0.53
N GLU A 108 16.02 -5.72 -1.58
CA GLU A 108 16.71 -7.00 -1.62
C GLU A 108 18.19 -6.84 -1.32
N ASN A 109 18.83 -7.93 -0.90
CA ASN A 109 20.29 -8.03 -0.76
C ASN A 109 20.90 -6.91 0.11
N LEU A 110 20.19 -6.51 1.17
CA LEU A 110 20.69 -5.50 2.11
C LEU A 110 22.01 -5.95 2.74
N LYS A 111 23.04 -5.10 2.61
CA LYS A 111 24.33 -5.34 3.26
C LYS A 111 24.21 -5.06 4.75
N PRO A 112 25.03 -5.69 5.62
CA PRO A 112 25.07 -5.32 7.03
C PRO A 112 25.34 -3.83 7.22
N GLY A 113 24.59 -3.18 8.10
CA GLY A 113 24.70 -1.74 8.33
C GLY A 113 23.42 -1.10 8.85
N VAL A 114 23.45 0.23 8.95
CA VAL A 114 22.28 1.05 9.32
C VAL A 114 21.69 1.67 8.06
N TYR A 115 20.37 1.54 7.92
CA TYR A 115 19.61 2.15 6.84
C TYR A 115 18.63 3.18 7.39
N HIS A 116 18.58 4.33 6.74
CA HIS A 116 17.57 5.36 6.95
C HIS A 116 16.58 5.27 5.79
N ILE A 117 15.33 4.93 6.09
CA ILE A 117 14.25 4.92 5.12
C ILE A 117 13.24 5.96 5.55
N GLU A 118 12.94 6.90 4.67
CA GLU A 118 11.87 7.87 4.87
C GLU A 118 10.94 7.81 3.67
N PHE A 119 9.62 7.80 3.90
CA PHE A 119 8.66 7.83 2.81
C PHE A 119 7.40 8.59 3.20
N SER A 120 6.73 9.11 2.18
CA SER A 120 5.46 9.80 2.32
C SER A 120 4.50 9.47 1.19
N GLY A 121 3.21 9.55 1.49
CA GLY A 121 2.14 9.41 0.52
C GLY A 121 0.94 10.24 0.96
N GLU A 122 0.27 10.85 -0.01
CA GLU A 122 -0.89 11.71 0.23
C GLU A 122 -1.97 11.49 -0.82
N ILE A 123 -3.19 11.27 -0.34
CA ILE A 123 -4.42 11.41 -1.09
C ILE A 123 -5.15 12.62 -0.47
N PRO A 124 -5.32 13.74 -1.21
CA PRO A 124 -5.86 14.98 -0.67
C PRO A 124 -7.19 14.79 0.05
N ASN A 125 -7.30 15.38 1.25
CA ASN A 125 -8.49 15.31 2.13
C ASN A 125 -8.88 13.91 2.61
N ILE A 126 -8.08 12.86 2.34
CA ILE A 126 -8.41 11.47 2.67
C ILE A 126 -7.33 10.83 3.52
N PHE A 127 -6.07 10.93 3.10
CA PHE A 127 -4.96 10.27 3.78
C PHE A 127 -3.66 11.03 3.60
N LYS A 128 -2.89 11.14 4.68
CA LYS A 128 -1.53 11.67 4.64
C LYS A 128 -0.65 10.90 5.60
N LEU A 129 0.47 10.40 5.10
CA LEU A 129 1.50 9.77 5.92
C LEU A 129 2.86 10.33 5.55
N ARG A 130 3.69 10.54 6.57
CA ARG A 130 5.13 10.66 6.45
C ARG A 130 5.75 9.86 7.59
N THR A 131 6.64 8.94 7.27
CA THR A 131 7.26 8.08 8.28
C THR A 131 8.74 7.90 8.00
N LYS A 132 9.49 7.65 9.07
CA LYS A 132 10.93 7.43 9.04
C LYS A 132 11.26 6.19 9.87
N TYR A 133 11.96 5.26 9.23
CA TYR A 133 12.50 4.06 9.87
C TYR A 133 14.02 4.10 9.90
N ILE A 134 14.56 3.66 11.04
CA ILE A 134 15.98 3.31 11.17
C ILE A 134 16.05 1.79 11.31
N LEU A 135 16.71 1.17 10.34
CA LEU A 135 16.86 -0.27 10.24
C LEU A 135 18.31 -0.66 10.49
N THR A 136 18.53 -1.72 11.24
CA THR A 136 19.85 -2.30 11.44
C THR A 136 19.86 -3.70 10.85
N VAL A 137 20.65 -3.89 9.79
CA VAL A 137 20.84 -5.18 9.13
C VAL A 137 22.01 -5.89 9.81
N ALA A 138 21.73 -7.06 10.36
CA ALA A 138 22.73 -7.83 11.10
C ALA A 138 23.88 -8.30 10.20
N LYS A 139 25.06 -8.50 10.80
CA LYS A 139 26.18 -9.17 10.12
C LYS A 139 25.83 -10.65 9.89
N LYS A 140 26.40 -11.23 8.83
CA LYS A 140 26.41 -12.68 8.64
C LYS A 140 27.12 -13.29 9.85
N LYS A 141 26.45 -14.20 10.56
CA LYS A 141 27.08 -15.04 11.58
C LYS A 141 28.00 -16.05 10.91
#